data_AF-A0A959DBN6-F1
#
_entry.id   AF-A0A959DBN6-F1
#
_cell.length_a   1.000
_cell.length_b   1.000
_cell.length_c   1.000
_cell.angle_alpha   90.00
_cell.angle_beta   90.00
_cell.angle_gamma   90.00
#
_symmetry.space_group_name_H-M   'P 1'
#
loop_
_entity.id
_entity.type
_entity.pdbx_description
1 polymer ?
#
loop_
_entity_poly.entity_id
_entity_poly.type
_entity_poly.pdbx_seq_one_letter_code
_entity_poly.pdbx_strand_id
1 'polypeptide(L)'
;MQLSADGKFLEVNVGSHEILHSFDHDDKEVIQRIEADRFSKKIIAVERILSISEKFILTSYAFDRIIYWEYEEDYDALKKMLMHRI
;
A
#
# COMPACT_ATOMS: atom_id res chain seq x y z
N MET A 1 -4.32 1.96 12.95
CA MET A 1 -5.12 1.36 11.85
C MET A 1 -6.59 1.20 12.22
N GLN A 2 -7.47 1.42 11.24
CA GLN A 2 -8.92 1.19 11.35
C GLN A 2 -9.52 0.85 9.97
N LEU A 3 -10.49 -0.05 9.91
CA LEU A 3 -11.29 -0.30 8.70
C LEU A 3 -12.60 0.50 8.81
N SER A 4 -13.07 1.08 7.70
CA SER A 4 -14.38 1.74 7.64
C SER A 4 -15.50 0.75 7.96
N ALA A 5 -16.64 1.27 8.45
CA ALA A 5 -17.79 0.45 8.82
C ALA A 5 -18.34 -0.42 7.65
N ASP A 6 -18.21 0.05 6.41
CA ASP A 6 -18.57 -0.68 5.20
C ASP A 6 -17.40 -1.47 4.57
N GLY A 7 -16.25 -1.49 5.24
CA GLY A 7 -15.07 -2.24 4.82
C GLY A 7 -14.33 -1.71 3.59
N LYS A 8 -14.72 -0.54 3.04
CA LYS A 8 -14.18 -0.03 1.77
C LYS A 8 -12.87 0.73 1.91
N PHE A 9 -12.58 1.24 3.10
CA PHE A 9 -11.41 2.07 3.35
C PHE A 9 -10.64 1.56 4.55
N LEU A 10 -9.32 1.59 4.42
CA LEU A 10 -8.36 1.20 5.44
C LEU A 10 -7.55 2.44 5.84
N GLU A 11 -7.66 2.89 7.09
CA GLU A 11 -6.72 3.84 7.69
C GLU A 11 -5.49 3.05 8.18
N VAL A 12 -4.31 3.41 7.68
CA VAL A 12 -3.00 2.85 8.05
C VAL A 12 -1.97 3.97 8.15
N ASN A 13 -0.90 3.71 8.90
CA ASN A 13 0.26 4.58 8.94
C ASN A 13 1.24 4.14 7.84
N VAL A 14 1.54 5.04 6.91
CA VAL A 14 2.45 4.77 5.79
C VAL A 14 3.69 5.67 5.86
N GLY A 15 4.84 5.11 5.49
CA GLY A 15 6.14 5.75 5.53
C GLY A 15 6.70 6.01 4.13
N SER A 16 8.00 5.74 3.96
CA SER A 16 8.65 5.78 2.65
C SER A 16 7.93 4.86 1.67
N HIS A 17 7.99 5.21 0.38
CA HIS A 17 7.30 4.44 -0.63
C HIS A 17 8.02 4.49 -1.97
N GLU A 18 7.74 3.49 -2.79
CA GLU A 18 8.31 3.33 -4.12
C GLU A 18 7.21 3.33 -5.16
N ILE A 19 7.36 4.18 -6.17
CA ILE A 19 6.44 4.31 -7.30
C ILE A 19 7.06 3.60 -8.51
N LEU A 20 6.41 2.55 -8.97
CA LEU A 20 6.73 1.89 -10.23
C LEU A 20 6.06 2.67 -11.37
N HIS A 21 6.87 3.23 -12.27
CA HIS A 21 6.41 4.04 -13.39
C HIS A 21 6.19 3.23 -14.66
N SER A 22 7.17 2.43 -15.05
CA SER A 22 7.20 1.65 -16.29
C SER A 22 8.38 0.67 -16.26
N PHE A 23 8.64 0.02 -17.40
CA PHE A 23 9.86 -0.73 -17.66
C PHE A 23 10.75 0.07 -18.63
N ASP A 24 12.07 -0.05 -18.49
CA ASP A 24 13.03 0.53 -19.43
C ASP A 24 13.28 -0.40 -20.64
N HIS A 25 14.23 -0.03 -21.50
CA HIS A 25 14.57 -0.80 -22.70
C HIS A 25 15.19 -2.17 -22.45
N ASP A 26 15.63 -2.44 -21.21
CA ASP A 26 16.18 -3.72 -20.76
C ASP A 26 15.15 -4.55 -19.97
N ASP A 27 13.86 -4.18 -20.03
CA ASP A 27 12.77 -4.74 -19.20
C ASP A 27 13.00 -4.59 -17.68
N LYS A 28 13.76 -3.57 -17.26
CA LYS A 28 13.96 -3.27 -15.83
C LYS A 28 12.96 -2.24 -15.35
N GLU A 29 12.50 -2.43 -14.11
CA GLU A 29 11.55 -1.53 -13.46
C GLU A 29 12.13 -0.13 -13.26
N VAL A 30 11.39 0.89 -13.74
CA VAL A 30 11.67 2.30 -13.49
C VAL A 30 10.97 2.71 -12.20
N ILE A 31 11.70 2.66 -11.10
CA ILE A 31 11.19 2.94 -9.75
C ILE A 31 11.68 4.30 -9.26
N GLN A 32 10.78 5.10 -8.69
CA GLN A 32 11.11 6.28 -7.90
C GLN A 32 10.87 5.98 -6.42
N ARG A 33 11.92 6.12 -5.60
CA ARG A 33 11.80 6.06 -4.14
C ARG A 33 11.56 7.45 -3.57
N ILE A 34 10.59 7.56 -2.67
CA ILE A 34 10.27 8.76 -1.89
C ILE A 34 10.49 8.44 -0.42
N GLU A 35 11.45 9.14 0.18
CA GLU A 35 11.73 9.00 1.61
C GLU A 35 10.78 9.86 2.44
N ALA A 36 10.27 9.28 3.53
CA ALA A 36 9.48 10.00 4.52
C ALA A 36 10.23 10.02 5.86
N ASP A 37 10.31 11.19 6.49
CA ASP A 37 10.96 11.34 7.80
C ASP A 37 10.24 10.59 8.93
N ARG A 38 8.94 10.30 8.74
CA ARG A 38 8.08 9.60 9.69
C ARG A 38 6.91 8.94 8.99
N PHE A 39 6.33 7.94 9.64
CA PHE A 39 5.04 7.41 9.25
C PHE A 39 3.94 8.45 9.41
N SER A 40 2.97 8.45 8.50
CA SER A 40 1.84 9.37 8.48
C SER A 40 0.54 8.62 8.19
N LYS A 41 -0.57 9.11 8.76
CA LYS A 41 -1.88 8.50 8.55
C LYS A 41 -2.34 8.68 7.11
N LYS A 42 -2.83 7.59 6.53
CA LYS A 42 -3.42 7.57 5.19
C LYS A 42 -4.65 6.67 5.15
N ILE A 43 -5.66 7.10 4.42
CA ILE A 43 -6.82 6.29 4.08
C ILE A 43 -6.61 5.70 2.68
N ILE A 44 -6.61 4.37 2.59
CA ILE A 44 -6.44 3.61 1.34
C ILE A 44 -7.76 2.91 1.01
N ALA A 45 -8.24 3.07 -0.22
CA ALA A 45 -9.38 2.30 -0.70
C ALA A 45 -8.97 0.83 -0.85
N VAL A 46 -9.71 -0.09 -0.21
CA VAL A 46 -9.39 -1.52 -0.16
C VAL A 46 -9.38 -2.13 -1.57
N GLU A 47 -10.25 -1.65 -2.46
CA GLU A 47 -10.29 -2.10 -3.87
C GLU A 47 -9.00 -1.80 -4.66
N ARG A 48 -8.17 -0.85 -4.19
CA ARG A 48 -6.89 -0.52 -4.81
C ARG A 48 -5.74 -1.35 -4.28
N ILE A 49 -5.93 -2.11 -3.20
CA ILE A 49 -4.89 -2.94 -2.61
C ILE A 49 -4.72 -4.17 -3.51
N LEU A 50 -3.53 -4.30 -4.08
CA LEU A 50 -3.17 -5.43 -4.93
C LEU A 50 -2.64 -6.60 -4.10
N SER A 51 -1.83 -6.29 -3.10
CA SER A 51 -1.30 -7.27 -2.14
C SER A 51 -0.78 -6.57 -0.88
N ILE A 52 -0.60 -7.35 0.17
CA ILE A 52 0.06 -6.93 1.41
C ILE A 52 1.10 -7.98 1.77
N SER A 53 2.28 -7.51 2.16
CA SER A 53 3.39 -8.30 2.71
C SER A 53 3.74 -7.76 4.09
N GLU A 54 4.67 -8.38 4.81
CA GLU A 54 5.09 -7.90 6.13
C GLU A 54 5.67 -6.48 6.15
N LYS A 55 6.19 -6.00 5.02
CA LYS A 55 6.87 -4.69 4.91
C LYS A 55 6.12 -3.69 4.05
N PHE A 56 5.33 -4.16 3.10
CA PHE A 56 4.71 -3.31 2.09
C PHE A 56 3.23 -3.59 1.86
N ILE A 57 2.46 -2.53 1.68
CA ILE A 57 1.14 -2.55 1.04
C ILE A 57 1.32 -2.09 -0.41
N LEU A 58 0.95 -2.94 -1.37
CA LEU A 58 0.95 -2.58 -2.79
C LEU A 58 -0.42 -2.04 -3.18
N THR A 59 -0.41 -0.89 -3.85
CA THR A 59 -1.64 -0.25 -4.34
C THR A 59 -1.54 0.10 -5.82
N SER A 60 -2.64 -0.09 -6.55
CA SER A 60 -2.82 0.53 -7.86
C SER A 60 -3.06 2.04 -7.71
N TYR A 61 -2.50 2.83 -8.60
CA TYR A 61 -2.62 4.28 -8.63
C TYR A 61 -2.96 4.79 -10.04
N ALA A 62 -3.07 6.11 -10.18
CA ALA A 62 -3.38 6.74 -11.48
C ALA A 62 -2.33 6.37 -12.54
N PHE A 63 -2.79 6.25 -13.79
CA PHE A 63 -1.96 5.94 -14.96
C PHE A 63 -1.24 4.59 -14.85
N ASP A 64 -1.95 3.55 -14.39
CA ASP A 64 -1.47 2.17 -14.26
C ASP A 64 -0.20 2.00 -13.41
N ARG A 65 0.07 2.97 -12.52
CA ARG A 65 1.21 2.91 -11.61
C ARG A 65 0.91 2.01 -10.43
N ILE A 66 1.96 1.37 -9.92
CA ILE A 66 1.93 0.62 -8.67
C ILE A 66 2.75 1.38 -7.63
N ILE A 67 2.25 1.43 -6.41
CA ILE A 67 2.98 2.03 -5.29
C ILE A 67 3.15 1.00 -4.17
N TYR A 68 4.39 0.84 -3.73
CA TYR A 68 4.79 0.05 -2.57
C TYR A 68 4.89 0.97 -1.37
N TRP A 69 3.94 0.87 -0.44
CA TRP A 69 3.94 1.68 0.78
C TRP A 69 4.56 0.90 1.92
N GLU A 70 5.64 1.42 2.51
CA GLU A 70 6.06 0.94 3.83
C GLU A 70 4.95 1.29 4.84
N TYR A 71 4.70 0.39 5.77
CA TYR A 71 3.70 0.58 6.84
C TYR A 71 4.24 -0.02 8.15
N GLU A 72 3.70 0.42 9.29
CA GLU A 72 4.23 0.05 10.62
C GLU A 72 3.29 -0.82 11.45
N GLU A 73 2.09 -1.11 10.94
CA GLU A 73 1.14 -1.98 11.62
C GLU A 73 1.53 -3.46 11.65
N ASP A 74 0.89 -4.20 12.55
CA ASP A 74 1.00 -5.65 12.60
C ASP A 74 0.34 -6.31 11.37
N TYR A 75 1.11 -7.15 10.66
CA TYR A 75 0.65 -7.85 9.46
C TYR A 75 -0.53 -8.79 9.75
N ASP A 76 -0.49 -9.54 10.84
CA ASP A 76 -1.54 -10.50 11.17
C ASP A 76 -2.87 -9.81 11.52
N ALA A 77 -2.80 -8.64 12.17
CA ALA A 77 -3.95 -7.78 12.42
C ALA A 77 -4.56 -7.26 11.11
N LEU A 78 -3.73 -6.75 10.19
CA LEU A 78 -4.16 -6.33 8.85
C LEU A 78 -4.83 -7.47 8.07
N LYS A 79 -4.17 -8.63 8.05
CA LYS A 79 -4.64 -9.84 7.38
C LYS A 79 -6.01 -10.25 7.91
N LYS A 80 -6.20 -10.29 9.23
CA LYS A 80 -7.51 -10.58 9.85
C LYS A 80 -8.56 -9.58 9.40
N MET A 81 -8.27 -8.27 9.42
CA MET A 81 -9.25 -7.25 9.02
C MET A 81 -9.68 -7.36 7.56
N LEU A 82 -8.76 -7.68 6.65
CA LEU A 82 -9.03 -7.72 5.21
C LEU A 82 -9.61 -9.06 4.74
N MET A 83 -9.21 -10.17 5.36
CA MET A 83 -9.67 -11.51 4.96
C MET A 83 -10.96 -11.95 5.65
N HIS A 84 -11.36 -11.29 6.74
CA HIS A 84 -12.58 -11.65 7.49
C HIS A 84 -13.77 -10.79 7.08
N ARG A 85 -14.07 -10.76 5.78
CA ARG A 85 -15.39 -10.32 5.27
C ARG A 85 -16.33 -11.52 5.27
N ILE A 86 -17.37 -11.44 6.10
CA ILE A 86 -18.53 -12.35 6.10
C ILE A 86 -19.53 -11.85 5.07
#